data_AF-A0A8H6IB28-F1
#
_entry.id   AF-A0A8H6IB28-F1
#
_cell.length_a   1.000
_cell.length_b   1.000
_cell.length_c   1.000
_cell.angle_alpha   90.00
_cell.angle_beta   90.00
_cell.angle_gamma   90.00
#
_symmetry.space_group_name_H-M   'P 1'
#
loop_
_entity.id
_entity.type
_entity.pdbx_description
1 polymer ?
#
loop_
_entity_poly.entity_id
_entity_poly.type
_entity_poly.pdbx_seq_one_letter_code
_entity_poly.pdbx_strand_id
1 'polypeptide(L)'
;MERVRGADRGSYIWGKSVHNIRIERLWVDVTSGFGRKWKIFFEVLEQEDNLDRNNDAHIWLLHFLYLHHINRDAAAWLDTWNHHVLSRRGTTHVTPSRLFIQGTIERGHRGLVVDDVLDDVDGYGIDWDDHDNPRYRNHHQQHNQPEEEEGRNGAPNMTPTRLSHVEVGDPRCPFTEDGVQFLDNALSALPENDLTDMGSLRLLWTKTQEIINNMH
;
A
#
# COMPACT_ATOMS: atom_id res chain seq x y z
N MET A 1 -19.45 6.33 9.42
CA MET A 1 -19.23 6.70 10.83
C MET A 1 -19.97 7.97 11.24
N GLU A 2 -20.24 8.93 10.33
CA GLU A 2 -21.07 10.11 10.61
C GLU A 2 -22.50 9.80 11.06
N ARG A 3 -23.14 8.79 10.45
CA ARG A 3 -24.52 8.37 10.76
C ARG A 3 -24.75 7.94 12.21
N VAL A 4 -23.69 7.65 12.97
CA VAL A 4 -23.78 7.19 14.37
C VAL A 4 -23.26 8.25 15.36
N ARG A 5 -22.43 9.22 14.94
CA ARG A 5 -21.59 10.01 15.86
C ARG A 5 -21.59 11.53 15.67
N GLY A 6 -22.37 12.05 14.72
CA GLY A 6 -22.56 13.49 14.46
C GLY A 6 -21.54 14.09 13.49
N ALA A 7 -21.93 15.13 12.75
CA ALA A 7 -21.10 15.89 11.82
C ALA A 7 -20.17 16.88 12.56
N ASP A 8 -19.10 17.34 11.90
CA ASP A 8 -18.18 18.42 12.33
C ASP A 8 -17.29 18.15 13.57
N ARG A 9 -16.86 16.91 13.81
CA ARG A 9 -15.96 16.60 14.94
C ARG A 9 -14.45 16.77 14.68
N GLY A 10 -14.03 17.22 13.50
CA GLY A 10 -12.60 17.33 13.19
C GLY A 10 -11.83 16.01 13.32
N SER A 11 -12.53 14.86 13.24
CA SER A 11 -11.95 13.51 13.36
C SER A 11 -11.09 13.10 12.16
N TYR A 12 -10.80 14.06 11.29
CA TYR A 12 -9.99 13.93 10.10
C TYR A 12 -8.94 15.05 10.18
N ILE A 13 -7.69 14.68 10.41
CA ILE A 13 -6.58 15.64 10.41
C ILE A 13 -6.32 16.00 8.95
N TRP A 14 -6.96 17.07 8.51
CA TRP A 14 -6.77 17.66 7.20
C TRP A 14 -6.05 18.98 7.36
N GLY A 15 -4.88 19.08 6.73
CA GLY A 15 -4.02 20.24 6.78
C GLY A 15 -3.05 20.18 5.60
N LYS A 16 -2.25 21.25 5.42
CA LYS A 16 -1.22 21.36 4.38
C LYS A 16 -0.47 20.04 4.19
N SER A 17 -0.02 19.70 2.97
CA SER A 17 0.73 18.46 2.64
C SER A 17 1.87 18.10 3.60
N VAL A 18 2.34 19.10 4.35
CA VAL A 18 3.28 19.03 5.49
C VAL A 18 2.83 18.09 6.62
N HIS A 19 1.53 17.86 6.82
CA HIS A 19 1.02 16.94 7.86
C HIS A 19 1.05 15.47 7.41
N ASN A 20 1.21 15.23 6.11
CA ASN A 20 1.22 13.88 5.52
C ASN A 20 2.64 13.33 5.29
N ILE A 21 3.69 14.10 5.62
CA ILE A 21 5.10 13.74 5.34
C ILE A 21 5.47 12.35 5.88
N ARG A 22 4.97 11.99 7.07
CA ARG A 22 5.30 10.69 7.68
C ARG A 22 4.68 9.52 6.92
N ILE A 23 3.48 9.70 6.40
CA ILE A 23 2.80 8.72 5.54
C ILE A 23 3.49 8.67 4.18
N GLU A 24 3.88 9.81 3.60
CA GLU A 24 4.65 9.87 2.35
C GLU A 24 6.02 9.19 2.46
N ARG A 25 6.74 9.40 3.57
CA ARG A 25 7.99 8.68 3.87
C ARG A 25 7.75 7.17 3.92
N LEU A 26 6.69 6.75 4.61
CA LEU A 26 6.33 5.35 4.69
C LEU A 26 6.01 4.78 3.31
N TRP A 27 5.28 5.50 2.45
CA TRP A 27 5.00 5.08 1.08
C TRP A 27 6.28 4.95 0.24
N VAL A 28 7.22 5.87 0.37
CA VAL A 28 8.55 5.75 -0.27
C VAL A 28 9.26 4.48 0.18
N ASP A 29 9.20 4.15 1.47
CA ASP A 29 9.83 2.96 2.03
C ASP A 29 9.11 1.67 1.60
N VAL A 30 7.78 1.69 1.50
CA VAL A 30 6.95 0.58 0.98
C VAL A 30 7.30 0.29 -0.48
N THR A 31 7.29 1.35 -1.31
CA THR A 31 7.63 1.25 -2.73
C THR A 31 9.06 0.76 -2.90
N SER A 32 10.01 1.30 -2.13
CA SER A 32 11.41 0.90 -2.22
C SER A 32 11.67 -0.51 -1.66
N GLY A 33 10.94 -0.90 -0.62
CA GLY A 33 11.20 -2.11 0.17
C GLY A 33 10.68 -3.40 -0.46
N PHE A 34 9.44 -3.42 -0.95
CA PHE A 34 8.90 -4.60 -1.65
C PHE A 34 8.16 -4.25 -2.94
N GLY A 35 7.54 -3.07 -3.04
CA GLY A 35 6.71 -2.70 -4.20
C GLY A 35 7.48 -2.63 -5.52
N ARG A 36 8.71 -2.09 -5.50
CA ARG A 36 9.55 -1.91 -6.70
C ARG A 36 9.87 -3.23 -7.39
N LYS A 37 10.07 -4.30 -6.62
CA LYS A 37 10.34 -5.65 -7.14
C LYS A 37 9.17 -6.13 -7.99
N TRP A 38 7.96 -6.02 -7.47
CA TRP A 38 6.73 -6.42 -8.16
C TRP A 38 6.40 -5.53 -9.35
N LYS A 39 6.65 -4.22 -9.23
CA LYS A 39 6.51 -3.28 -10.36
C LYS A 39 7.39 -3.70 -11.54
N ILE A 40 8.68 -3.92 -11.30
CA ILE A 40 9.62 -4.35 -12.35
C ILE A 40 9.20 -5.70 -12.92
N PHE A 41 8.76 -6.63 -12.07
CA PHE A 41 8.28 -7.94 -12.52
C PHE A 41 7.09 -7.82 -13.49
N PHE A 42 6.08 -7.01 -13.17
CA PHE A 42 4.93 -6.81 -14.07
C PHE A 42 5.30 -6.05 -15.34
N GLU A 43 6.23 -5.09 -15.28
CA GLU A 43 6.75 -4.43 -16.49
C GLU A 43 7.45 -5.43 -17.42
N VAL A 44 8.18 -6.41 -16.88
CA VAL A 44 8.79 -7.49 -17.66
C VAL A 44 7.71 -8.40 -18.27
N LEU A 45 6.69 -8.79 -17.51
CA LEU A 45 5.59 -9.60 -18.06
C LEU A 45 4.86 -8.88 -19.21
N GLU A 46 4.67 -7.56 -19.09
CA GLU A 46 4.03 -6.73 -20.13
C GLU A 46 4.89 -6.66 -21.40
N GLN A 47 6.20 -6.54 -21.26
CA GLN A 47 7.13 -6.40 -22.39
C GLN A 47 7.45 -7.72 -23.07
N GLU A 48 7.59 -8.80 -22.31
CA GLU A 48 8.18 -10.07 -22.79
C GLU A 48 7.19 -11.24 -22.81
N ASP A 49 6.15 -11.24 -21.96
CA ASP A 49 5.29 -12.41 -21.73
C ASP A 49 3.79 -12.13 -21.98
N ASN A 50 3.50 -11.17 -22.87
CA ASN A 50 2.15 -10.86 -23.38
C ASN A 50 1.11 -10.52 -22.29
N LEU A 51 1.53 -9.91 -21.18
CA LEU A 51 0.58 -9.33 -20.22
C LEU A 51 -0.03 -8.05 -20.79
N ASP A 52 -1.28 -8.13 -21.25
CA ASP A 52 -2.11 -6.94 -21.53
C ASP A 52 -2.75 -6.36 -20.25
N ARG A 53 -2.35 -5.14 -19.88
CA ARG A 53 -2.87 -4.41 -18.73
C ARG A 53 -4.32 -3.92 -18.87
N ASN A 54 -4.85 -3.86 -20.09
CA ASN A 54 -6.23 -3.44 -20.35
C ASN A 54 -7.19 -4.62 -20.42
N ASN A 55 -6.69 -5.85 -20.24
CA ASN A 55 -7.48 -7.06 -20.26
C ASN A 55 -7.82 -7.50 -18.84
N ASP A 56 -9.10 -7.37 -18.45
CA ASP A 56 -9.60 -7.75 -17.12
C ASP A 56 -9.29 -9.23 -16.78
N ALA A 57 -9.26 -10.13 -17.77
CA ALA A 57 -8.92 -11.53 -17.57
C ALA A 57 -7.46 -11.70 -17.11
N HIS A 58 -6.55 -10.90 -17.68
CA HIS A 58 -5.15 -10.90 -17.28
C HIS A 58 -4.98 -10.30 -15.89
N ILE A 59 -5.70 -9.22 -15.57
CA ILE A 59 -5.69 -8.62 -14.23
C ILE A 59 -6.21 -9.62 -13.18
N TRP A 60 -7.30 -10.32 -13.49
CA TRP A 60 -7.81 -11.41 -12.65
C TRP A 60 -6.73 -12.48 -12.44
N LEU A 61 -6.06 -12.91 -13.52
CA LEU A 61 -5.05 -13.94 -13.46
C LEU A 61 -3.82 -13.51 -12.62
N LEU A 62 -3.40 -12.24 -12.72
CA LEU A 62 -2.35 -11.69 -11.86
C LEU A 62 -2.73 -11.78 -10.38
N HIS A 63 -3.98 -11.44 -10.04
CA HIS A 63 -4.46 -11.57 -8.66
C HIS A 63 -4.50 -13.03 -8.23
N PHE A 64 -5.03 -13.91 -9.08
CA PHE A 64 -5.14 -15.34 -8.81
C PHE A 64 -3.77 -15.98 -8.53
N LEU A 65 -2.75 -15.66 -9.34
CA LEU A 65 -1.41 -16.23 -9.18
C LEU A 65 -0.57 -15.55 -8.10
N TYR A 66 -0.58 -14.21 -8.03
CA TYR A 66 0.46 -13.47 -7.31
C TYR A 66 -0.01 -12.75 -6.05
N LEU A 67 -1.32 -12.58 -5.83
CA LEU A 67 -1.80 -11.81 -4.67
C LEU A 67 -1.33 -12.40 -3.34
N HIS A 68 -1.30 -13.73 -3.22
CA HIS A 68 -0.76 -14.40 -2.04
C HIS A 68 0.73 -14.06 -1.82
N HIS A 69 1.53 -14.10 -2.88
CA HIS A 69 2.97 -13.81 -2.81
C HIS A 69 3.24 -12.34 -2.47
N ILE A 70 2.47 -11.40 -3.05
CA ILE A 70 2.56 -9.97 -2.73
C ILE A 70 2.21 -9.74 -1.26
N ASN A 71 1.13 -10.34 -0.77
CA ASN A 71 0.71 -10.21 0.63
C ASN A 71 1.75 -10.79 1.60
N ARG A 72 2.39 -11.90 1.24
CA ARG A 72 3.48 -12.48 2.04
C ARG A 72 4.69 -11.55 2.10
N ASP A 73 5.09 -10.98 0.96
CA ASP A 73 6.20 -10.01 0.92
C ASP A 73 5.87 -8.74 1.71
N ALA A 74 4.63 -8.25 1.61
CA ALA A 74 4.15 -7.11 2.38
C ALA A 74 4.17 -7.40 3.88
N ALA A 75 3.76 -8.59 4.31
CA ALA A 75 3.81 -9.02 5.71
C ALA A 75 5.26 -9.14 6.22
N ALA A 76 6.17 -9.71 5.43
CA ALA A 76 7.59 -9.80 5.78
C ALA A 76 8.26 -8.42 5.87
N TRP A 77 7.92 -7.51 4.94
CA TRP A 77 8.38 -6.14 5.00
C TRP A 77 7.82 -5.42 6.23
N LEU A 78 6.54 -5.59 6.55
CA LEU A 78 5.91 -5.01 7.74
C LEU A 78 6.64 -5.45 9.02
N ASP A 79 6.93 -6.74 9.15
CA ASP A 79 7.66 -7.27 10.31
C ASP A 79 9.08 -6.68 10.41
N THR A 80 9.79 -6.65 9.28
CA THR A 80 11.14 -6.07 9.21
C THR A 80 11.13 -4.58 9.54
N TRP A 81 10.18 -3.84 8.99
CA TRP A 81 10.03 -2.41 9.25
C TRP A 81 9.68 -2.18 10.72
N ASN A 82 8.77 -2.94 11.32
CA ASN A 82 8.42 -2.72 12.73
C ASN A 82 9.56 -3.01 13.71
N HIS A 83 10.51 -3.85 13.31
CA HIS A 83 11.66 -4.27 14.14
C HIS A 83 12.99 -3.64 13.74
N HIS A 84 13.07 -2.82 12.69
CA HIS A 84 14.31 -2.14 12.34
C HIS A 84 14.67 -1.08 13.37
N VAL A 85 15.97 -0.84 13.53
CA VAL A 85 16.49 0.11 14.51
C VAL A 85 16.48 1.51 13.90
N LEU A 86 15.70 2.42 14.49
CA LEU A 86 15.72 3.82 14.10
C LEU A 86 16.95 4.50 14.71
N SER A 87 17.75 5.14 13.84
CA SER A 87 18.82 6.03 14.28
C SER A 87 18.24 7.39 14.61
N ARG A 88 18.35 7.79 15.88
CA ARG A 88 17.84 9.08 16.36
C ARG A 88 18.95 9.87 17.04
N ARG A 89 19.19 11.08 16.55
CA ARG A 89 20.27 11.94 17.04
C ARG A 89 20.06 12.26 18.52
N GLY A 90 21.06 11.98 19.35
CA GLY A 90 21.06 12.35 20.78
C GLY A 90 20.23 11.47 21.71
N THR A 91 19.71 10.32 21.25
CA THR A 91 18.95 9.39 22.10
C THR A 91 19.26 7.93 21.76
N THR A 92 18.78 7.00 22.59
CA THR A 92 18.91 5.57 22.34
C THR A 92 18.16 5.14 21.09
N HIS A 93 18.85 4.34 20.27
CA HIS A 93 18.30 3.64 19.13
C HIS A 93 17.20 2.68 19.57
N VAL A 94 16.00 2.80 18.98
CA VAL A 94 14.82 2.00 19.34
C VAL A 94 14.03 1.64 18.10
N THR A 95 13.35 0.50 18.15
CA THR A 95 12.52 0.03 17.05
C THR A 95 11.15 0.71 17.08
N PRO A 96 10.47 0.85 15.93
CA PRO A 96 9.11 1.37 15.89
C PRO A 96 8.14 0.64 16.82
N SER A 97 8.16 -0.70 16.86
CA SER A 97 7.35 -1.48 17.81
C SER A 97 7.62 -1.08 19.27
N ARG A 98 8.88 -0.87 19.62
CA ARG A 98 9.26 -0.49 20.99
C ARG A 98 8.81 0.92 21.33
N LEU A 99 8.93 1.86 20.39
CA LEU A 99 8.40 3.22 20.53
C LEU A 99 6.88 3.22 20.72
N PHE A 100 6.17 2.38 19.96
CA PHE A 100 4.72 2.25 20.08
C PHE A 100 4.33 1.73 21.47
N ILE A 101 4.93 0.63 21.92
CA ILE A 101 4.66 0.06 23.25
C ILE A 101 4.99 1.08 24.36
N GLN A 102 6.15 1.73 24.29
CA GLN A 102 6.57 2.72 25.27
C GLN A 102 5.61 3.91 25.32
N GLY A 103 5.26 4.48 24.16
CA GLY A 103 4.30 5.59 24.10
C GLY A 103 2.92 5.20 24.61
N THR A 104 2.51 3.95 24.40
CA THR A 104 1.25 3.41 24.91
C THR A 104 1.25 3.25 26.43
N ILE A 105 2.39 2.85 27.03
CA ILE A 105 2.55 2.76 28.48
C ILE A 105 2.58 4.16 29.11
N GLU A 106 3.32 5.09 28.51
CA GLU A 106 3.50 6.44 29.05
C GLU A 106 2.25 7.32 28.94
N ARG A 107 1.48 7.16 27.86
CA ARG A 107 0.38 8.08 27.48
C ARG A 107 -0.98 7.39 27.35
N GLY A 108 -1.07 6.11 27.69
CA GLY A 108 -2.28 5.31 27.55
C GLY A 108 -2.56 4.88 26.10
N HIS A 109 -3.64 4.10 25.92
CA HIS A 109 -4.11 3.68 24.60
C HIS A 109 -4.71 4.86 23.84
N ARG A 110 -3.92 5.45 22.94
CA ARG A 110 -4.41 6.48 22.01
C ARG A 110 -5.47 5.89 21.08
N GLY A 111 -6.63 6.56 20.98
CA GLY A 111 -7.72 6.18 20.08
C GLY A 111 -8.93 5.48 20.72
N LEU A 112 -8.89 5.15 22.02
CA LEU A 112 -10.04 4.59 22.75
C LEU A 112 -10.77 5.60 23.63
N VAL A 113 -10.10 6.67 24.06
CA VAL A 113 -10.67 7.77 24.84
C VAL A 113 -10.48 9.06 24.04
N VAL A 114 -11.59 9.73 23.71
CA VAL A 114 -11.64 10.92 22.82
C VAL A 114 -11.34 12.22 23.60
N ASP A 115 -10.88 12.12 24.84
CA ASP A 115 -10.66 13.27 25.73
C ASP A 115 -9.24 13.84 25.65
N ASP A 116 -8.41 13.32 24.73
CA ASP A 116 -7.14 13.93 24.38
C ASP A 116 -7.43 15.20 23.57
N VAL A 117 -7.66 16.31 24.29
CA VAL A 117 -7.44 17.65 23.76
C VAL A 117 -5.99 17.69 23.29
N LEU A 118 -5.78 17.55 21.99
CA LEU A 118 -4.47 17.71 21.38
C LEU A 118 -4.09 19.20 21.55
N ASP A 119 -3.19 19.49 22.50
CA ASP A 119 -2.73 20.85 22.80
C ASP A 119 -2.11 21.58 21.58
N ASP A 120 -1.75 20.83 20.52
CA ASP A 120 -1.23 21.37 19.26
C ASP A 120 -1.63 20.46 18.09
N VAL A 121 -2.88 20.59 17.63
CA VAL A 121 -3.36 19.93 16.39
C VAL A 121 -2.61 20.46 15.17
N ASP A 122 -2.24 21.74 15.17
CA ASP A 122 -1.65 22.45 14.04
C ASP A 122 -0.19 22.06 13.78
N GLY A 123 0.55 21.59 14.80
CA GLY A 123 1.90 21.04 14.67
C GLY A 123 1.95 19.52 14.51
N TYR A 124 0.83 18.82 14.70
CA TYR A 124 0.82 17.36 14.74
C TYR A 124 1.08 16.75 13.35
N GLY A 125 2.12 15.94 13.23
CA GLY A 125 2.47 15.26 11.98
C GLY A 125 3.36 16.07 11.04
N ILE A 126 3.67 17.33 11.39
CA ILE A 126 4.64 18.15 10.66
C ILE A 126 6.06 17.73 11.07
N ASP A 127 6.79 17.13 10.13
CA ASP A 127 8.23 16.92 10.25
C ASP A 127 8.95 18.07 9.54
N TRP A 128 9.22 19.15 10.27
CA TRP A 128 9.84 20.37 9.72
C TRP A 128 11.20 20.10 9.07
N ASP A 129 11.94 19.09 9.55
CA ASP A 129 13.25 18.72 8.99
C ASP A 129 13.11 18.05 7.61
N ASP A 130 12.00 17.36 7.37
CA ASP A 130 11.75 16.57 6.14
C ASP A 130 10.69 17.18 5.21
N HIS A 131 10.13 18.35 5.57
CA HIS A 131 9.11 19.07 4.82
C HIS A 131 9.50 19.39 3.37
N ASP A 132 10.74 19.86 3.16
CA ASP A 132 11.25 20.20 1.84
C ASP A 132 12.17 19.13 1.26
N ASN A 133 12.12 17.91 1.81
CA ASN A 133 12.94 16.82 1.29
C ASN A 133 12.51 16.49 -0.15
N PRO A 134 13.38 16.70 -1.15
CA PRO A 134 13.03 16.54 -2.56
C PRO A 134 12.63 15.10 -2.89
N ARG A 135 13.10 14.12 -2.11
CA ARG A 135 12.74 12.70 -2.32
C ARG A 135 11.25 12.46 -2.09
N TYR A 136 10.67 12.96 -1.00
CA TYR A 136 9.26 12.76 -0.70
C TYR A 136 8.38 13.59 -1.62
N ARG A 137 8.77 14.84 -1.91
CA ARG A 137 8.04 15.71 -2.85
C ARG A 137 7.98 15.13 -4.25
N ASN A 138 9.12 14.63 -4.76
CA ASN A 138 9.17 14.01 -6.08
C ASN A 138 8.36 12.71 -6.14
N HIS A 139 8.43 11.87 -5.09
CA HIS A 139 7.62 10.65 -5.03
C HIS A 139 6.12 10.98 -5.01
N HIS A 140 5.69 11.93 -4.19
CA HIS A 140 4.30 12.39 -4.13
C HIS A 140 3.83 12.90 -5.51
N GLN A 141 4.60 13.78 -6.15
CA GLN A 141 4.27 14.32 -7.48
C GLN A 141 4.23 13.26 -8.59
N GLN A 142 5.04 12.19 -8.48
CA GLN A 142 5.08 11.11 -9.47
C GLN A 142 3.91 10.14 -9.32
N HIS A 143 3.38 9.97 -8.10
CA HIS A 143 2.42 8.90 -7.78
C HIS A 143 1.00 9.40 -7.49
N ASN A 144 0.81 10.67 -7.14
CA ASN A 144 -0.50 11.26 -6.91
C ASN A 144 -0.92 12.16 -8.08
N GLN A 145 -2.23 12.25 -8.31
CA GLN A 145 -2.77 13.23 -9.24
C GLN A 145 -2.54 14.64 -8.67
N PRO A 146 -2.27 15.66 -9.51
CA PRO A 146 -2.23 17.03 -9.05
C PRO A 146 -3.64 17.38 -8.55
N GLU A 147 -3.82 17.41 -7.23
CA GLU A 147 -5.02 18.01 -6.64
C GLU A 147 -5.05 19.47 -7.09
N GLU A 148 -6.22 19.96 -7.52
CA GLU A 148 -6.47 21.38 -7.75
C GLU A 148 -6.35 22.10 -6.40
N GLU A 149 -5.12 22.36 -5.94
CA GLU A 149 -4.81 23.21 -4.79
C GLU A 149 -5.03 24.69 -5.17
N GLU A 150 -6.16 25.02 -5.80
CA GLU A 150 -6.60 26.39 -5.96
C GLU A 150 -7.25 26.88 -4.65
N GLY A 151 -6.38 27.30 -3.72
CA GLY A 151 -6.55 28.62 -3.13
C GLY A 151 -7.31 28.77 -1.81
N ARG A 152 -7.42 27.76 -0.93
CA ARG A 152 -7.92 27.99 0.45
C ARG A 152 -7.15 27.21 1.52
N ASN A 153 -6.00 27.77 1.86
CA ASN A 153 -5.13 27.32 2.94
C ASN A 153 -5.76 27.57 4.33
N GLY A 154 -5.92 26.51 5.13
CA GLY A 154 -5.79 26.62 6.60
C GLY A 154 -7.07 26.74 7.45
N ALA A 155 -8.20 26.15 7.05
CA ALA A 155 -9.34 26.01 7.97
C ALA A 155 -9.40 24.59 8.56
N PRO A 156 -9.55 24.41 9.90
CA PRO A 156 -9.48 23.10 10.58
C PRO A 156 -10.62 22.12 10.25
N ASN A 157 -11.57 22.50 9.39
CA ASN A 157 -12.81 21.76 9.12
C ASN A 157 -13.08 21.57 7.61
N MET A 158 -12.06 21.60 6.76
CA MET A 158 -12.27 21.26 5.34
C MET A 158 -12.24 19.75 5.15
N THR A 159 -13.42 19.14 5.06
CA THR A 159 -13.57 17.80 4.47
C THR A 159 -13.21 17.91 2.98
N PRO A 160 -12.36 17.02 2.44
CA PRO A 160 -12.09 17.00 1.00
C PRO A 160 -13.42 16.89 0.24
N THR A 161 -13.61 17.72 -0.78
CA THR A 161 -14.78 17.63 -1.68
C THR A 161 -14.82 16.30 -2.43
N ARG A 162 -13.68 15.63 -2.56
CA ARG A 162 -13.52 14.30 -3.14
C ARG A 162 -12.45 13.52 -2.36
N LEU A 163 -12.83 12.39 -1.78
CA LEU A 163 -11.85 11.42 -1.28
C LEU A 163 -11.13 10.79 -2.49
N SER A 164 -9.87 10.41 -2.33
CA SER A 164 -9.12 9.60 -3.28
C SER A 164 -9.76 8.21 -3.41
N HIS A 165 -10.87 8.14 -4.15
CA HIS A 165 -11.53 6.89 -4.45
C HIS A 165 -10.77 6.21 -5.57
N VAL A 166 -10.01 5.17 -5.21
CA VAL A 166 -9.49 4.21 -6.18
C VAL A 166 -10.58 3.14 -6.34
N GLU A 167 -11.26 3.15 -7.49
CA GLU A 167 -12.13 2.04 -7.87
C GLU A 167 -11.26 0.81 -8.14
N VAL A 168 -11.12 -0.06 -7.15
CA VAL A 168 -10.60 -1.41 -7.37
C VAL A 168 -11.79 -2.23 -7.86
N GLY A 169 -11.99 -2.26 -9.18
CA GLY A 169 -12.97 -3.16 -9.78
C GLY A 169 -12.62 -4.61 -9.42
N ASP A 170 -13.61 -5.42 -9.07
CA ASP A 170 -13.40 -6.86 -8.94
C ASP A 170 -13.13 -7.40 -10.36
N PRO A 171 -11.90 -7.85 -10.66
CA PRO A 171 -11.59 -8.31 -12.00
C PRO A 171 -12.45 -9.55 -12.23
N ARG A 172 -13.44 -9.44 -13.13
CA ARG A 172 -14.42 -10.49 -13.32
C ARG A 172 -13.71 -11.75 -13.77
N CYS A 173 -13.81 -12.82 -12.98
CA CYS A 173 -13.24 -14.11 -13.33
C CYS A 173 -13.74 -14.51 -14.74
N PRO A 174 -12.83 -14.75 -15.70
CA PRO A 174 -13.22 -15.08 -17.07
C PRO A 174 -13.65 -16.55 -17.23
N PHE A 175 -13.45 -17.38 -16.21
CA PHE A 175 -13.71 -18.83 -16.25
C PHE A 175 -14.98 -19.21 -15.48
N THR A 176 -15.55 -20.36 -15.83
CA THR A 176 -16.56 -21.03 -15.01
C THR A 176 -15.91 -21.62 -13.75
N GLU A 177 -16.71 -21.97 -12.74
CA GLU A 177 -16.24 -22.61 -11.51
C GLU A 177 -15.43 -23.88 -11.80
N ASP A 178 -15.92 -24.73 -12.72
CA ASP A 178 -15.19 -25.92 -13.19
C ASP A 178 -13.85 -25.57 -13.85
N GLY A 179 -13.80 -24.47 -14.61
CA GLY A 179 -12.58 -23.98 -15.26
C GLY A 179 -11.56 -23.48 -14.25
N VAL A 180 -11.99 -22.77 -13.21
CA VAL A 180 -11.11 -22.35 -12.11
C VAL A 180 -10.58 -23.56 -11.35
N GLN A 181 -11.43 -24.57 -11.07
CA GLN A 181 -11.00 -25.77 -10.38
C GLN A 181 -10.00 -26.60 -11.21
N PHE A 182 -10.20 -26.68 -12.53
CA PHE A 182 -9.23 -27.30 -13.42
C PHE A 182 -7.89 -26.57 -13.39
N LEU A 183 -7.92 -25.24 -13.47
CA LEU A 183 -6.73 -24.42 -13.42
C LEU A 183 -5.98 -24.60 -12.10
N ASP A 184 -6.69 -24.56 -10.97
CA ASP A 184 -6.13 -24.75 -9.62
C ASP A 184 -5.45 -26.12 -9.47
N ASN A 185 -6.10 -27.17 -9.99
CA ASN A 185 -5.53 -28.52 -10.00
C ASN A 185 -4.29 -28.62 -10.89
N ALA A 186 -4.30 -27.98 -12.07
CA ALA A 186 -3.18 -27.98 -12.99
C ALA A 186 -1.98 -27.22 -12.41
N LEU A 187 -2.22 -26.08 -11.76
CA LEU A 187 -1.20 -25.28 -11.09
C LEU A 187 -0.61 -25.99 -9.88
N SER A 188 -1.44 -26.69 -9.09
CA SER A 188 -0.98 -27.49 -7.95
C SER A 188 -0.04 -28.63 -8.36
N ALA A 189 -0.08 -29.07 -9.62
CA ALA A 189 0.84 -30.06 -10.15
C ALA A 189 2.17 -29.47 -10.63
N LEU A 190 2.28 -28.14 -10.75
CA LEU A 190 3.50 -27.48 -11.19
C LEU A 190 4.48 -27.29 -10.01
N PRO A 191 5.77 -27.65 -10.17
CA PRO A 191 6.75 -27.47 -9.11
C PRO A 191 7.02 -25.99 -8.79
N GLU A 192 6.70 -25.08 -9.71
CA GLU A 192 6.90 -23.64 -9.52
C GLU A 192 5.87 -22.98 -8.59
N ASN A 193 4.74 -23.66 -8.30
CA ASN A 193 3.65 -23.09 -7.51
C ASN A 193 4.07 -22.76 -6.06
N ASP A 194 4.98 -23.55 -5.50
CA ASP A 194 5.49 -23.33 -4.14
C ASP A 194 6.71 -22.39 -4.09
N LEU A 195 7.25 -22.01 -5.25
CA LEU A 195 8.48 -21.23 -5.34
C LEU A 195 8.21 -19.74 -5.20
N THR A 196 9.23 -19.01 -4.73
CA THR A 196 9.09 -17.61 -4.31
C THR A 196 9.97 -16.66 -5.09
N ASP A 197 10.86 -17.19 -5.94
CA ASP A 197 11.76 -16.40 -6.76
C ASP A 197 11.04 -15.89 -8.02
N MET A 198 11.48 -14.73 -8.51
CA MET A 198 10.84 -14.06 -9.64
C MET A 198 10.96 -14.85 -10.95
N GLY A 199 11.97 -15.72 -11.09
CA GLY A 199 12.12 -16.57 -12.28
C GLY A 199 11.05 -17.65 -12.33
N SER A 200 10.83 -18.34 -11.22
CA SER A 200 9.77 -19.36 -11.09
C SER A 200 8.38 -18.74 -11.22
N LEU A 201 8.14 -17.56 -10.64
CA LEU A 201 6.87 -16.83 -10.81
C LEU A 201 6.65 -16.44 -12.27
N ARG A 202 7.69 -16.00 -12.99
CA ARG A 202 7.59 -15.74 -14.42
C ARG A 202 7.25 -17.01 -15.20
N LEU A 203 7.90 -18.14 -14.88
CA LEU A 203 7.60 -19.41 -15.53
C LEU A 203 6.17 -19.89 -15.25
N LEU A 204 5.67 -19.65 -14.04
CA LEU A 204 4.28 -19.91 -13.64
C LEU A 204 3.31 -19.14 -14.54
N TRP A 205 3.57 -17.85 -14.82
CA TRP A 205 2.79 -17.06 -15.78
C TRP A 205 2.68 -17.73 -17.14
N THR A 206 3.83 -18.02 -17.76
CA THR A 206 3.89 -18.56 -19.13
C THR A 206 3.20 -19.92 -19.21
N LYS A 207 3.46 -20.82 -18.26
CA LYS A 207 2.80 -22.13 -18.21
C LYS A 207 1.29 -22.00 -18.01
N THR A 208 0.85 -21.04 -17.21
CA THR A 208 -0.59 -20.80 -17.00
C THR A 208 -1.26 -20.34 -18.28
N GLN A 209 -0.63 -19.43 -19.04
CA GLN A 209 -1.15 -19.02 -20.34
C GLN A 209 -1.24 -20.19 -21.32
N GLU A 210 -0.23 -21.08 -21.34
CA GLU A 210 -0.28 -22.31 -22.15
C GLU A 210 -1.45 -23.22 -21.74
N ILE A 211 -1.67 -23.43 -20.44
CA ILE A 211 -2.80 -24.23 -19.93
C ILE A 211 -4.12 -23.62 -20.39
N ILE A 212 -4.31 -22.31 -20.21
CA ILE A 212 -5.52 -21.59 -20.60
C ILE A 212 -5.77 -21.71 -22.11
N ASN A 213 -4.72 -21.56 -22.94
CA ASN A 213 -4.84 -21.70 -24.39
C ASN A 213 -5.23 -23.13 -24.82
N ASN A 214 -4.87 -24.14 -24.04
CA ASN A 214 -5.22 -25.54 -24.30
C ASN A 214 -6.60 -25.94 -23.74
N MET A 215 -7.26 -25.08 -22.96
CA MET A 215 -8.62 -25.33 -22.45
C MET A 215 -9.72 -24.98 -23.47
N HIS A 216 -9.37 -24.26 -24.55
CA HIS A 216 -10.27 -23.86 -25.64
C HIS A 216 -10.12 -24.79 -26.85
#